data_AF-Q22133-F1
#
_entry.id   AF-Q22133-F1
#
_cell.length_a   1.000
_cell.length_b   1.000
_cell.length_c   1.000
_cell.angle_alpha   90.00
_cell.angle_beta   90.00
_cell.angle_gamma   90.00
#
_symmetry.space_group_name_H-M   'P 1'
#
loop_
_entity.id
_entity.type
_entity.pdbx_description
1 polymer ?
#
loop_
_entity_poly.entity_id
_entity_poly.type
_entity_poly.pdbx_seq_one_letter_code
_entity_poly.pdbx_strand_id
1 'polypeptide(L)'
;MPIGSASDTIRKFNAVAQANEEVLKKNPYSDTYKIQAFDTKNYGRPPPGSKTEARGIKAGVHVCREILFLCETIDSNADGEEPHKYVKFGKLFNIYSFYSDKLVGMLIRARKYGLVHFEGEMLYQRQDDEKIITMLMSLQEIRESLTASGDPANCIQIRRNSEPVAFVPPVSKEAPRPRPIRSDSVTSSKAKFEAPPPPNTDSLPVQGRPKKPWTPKDTSKAPVFCSY
;
A
#
# COMPACT_ATOMS: atom_id res chain seq x y z
N MET A 1 -17.27 14.55 47.85
CA MET A 1 -17.47 14.94 46.44
C MET A 1 -18.61 15.95 46.41
N PRO A 2 -18.39 17.24 46.12
CA PRO A 2 -19.47 18.22 46.12
C PRO A 2 -20.46 17.88 44.98
N ILE A 3 -21.74 17.82 45.33
CA ILE A 3 -22.86 17.65 44.40
C ILE A 3 -22.96 18.97 43.61
N GLY A 4 -22.74 18.93 42.30
CA GLY A 4 -22.80 20.14 41.46
C GLY A 4 -24.16 20.83 41.57
N SER A 5 -24.16 22.17 41.60
CA SER A 5 -25.37 22.98 41.74
C SER A 5 -26.31 22.78 40.55
N ALA A 6 -27.63 22.98 40.73
CA ALA A 6 -28.60 22.98 39.63
C ALA A 6 -28.22 23.97 38.51
N SER A 7 -27.56 25.08 38.87
CA SER A 7 -27.00 26.03 37.91
C SER A 7 -25.90 25.42 37.04
N ASP A 8 -25.04 24.57 37.60
CA ASP A 8 -23.94 23.92 36.87
C ASP A 8 -24.46 22.86 35.90
N THR A 9 -25.52 22.14 36.26
CA THR A 9 -26.16 21.16 35.38
C THR A 9 -26.90 21.85 34.23
N ILE A 10 -27.63 22.93 34.49
CA ILE A 10 -28.27 23.76 33.45
C ILE A 10 -27.21 24.34 32.49
N ARG A 11 -26.09 24.85 33.01
CA ARG A 11 -24.98 25.35 32.17
C ARG A 11 -24.41 24.28 31.26
N LYS A 12 -24.16 23.07 31.79
CA LYS A 12 -23.68 21.94 31.00
C LYS A 12 -24.68 21.53 29.92
N PHE A 13 -25.97 21.48 30.26
CA PHE A 13 -27.02 21.13 29.31
C PHE A 13 -27.10 22.14 28.16
N ASN A 14 -27.09 23.44 28.48
CA ASN A 14 -27.10 24.49 27.47
C ASN A 14 -25.83 24.46 26.59
N ALA A 15 -24.66 24.18 27.16
CA ALA A 15 -23.42 24.03 26.39
C ALA A 15 -23.49 22.84 25.41
N VAL A 16 -24.04 21.71 25.85
CA VAL A 16 -24.25 20.53 24.99
C VAL A 16 -25.28 20.83 23.89
N ALA A 17 -26.37 21.53 24.22
CA ALA A 17 -27.38 21.94 23.25
C ALA A 17 -26.79 22.83 22.15
N GLN A 18 -25.98 23.84 22.52
CA GLN A 18 -25.29 24.72 21.58
C GLN A 18 -24.32 23.94 20.68
N ALA A 19 -23.50 23.06 21.25
CA ALA A 19 -22.58 22.23 20.47
C ALA A 19 -23.31 21.29 19.49
N ASN A 20 -24.43 20.71 19.92
CA ASN A 20 -25.26 19.85 19.08
C ASN A 20 -25.92 20.62 17.94
N GLU A 21 -26.33 21.87 18.15
CA GLU A 21 -26.95 22.68 17.11
C GLU A 21 -26.03 22.86 15.89
N GLU A 22 -24.73 23.09 16.11
CA GLU A 22 -23.74 23.18 15.03
C GLU A 22 -23.54 21.84 14.30
N VAL A 23 -23.58 20.72 15.02
CA VAL A 23 -23.47 19.38 14.44
C VAL A 23 -24.71 19.04 13.60
N LEU A 24 -25.90 19.38 14.09
CA LEU A 24 -27.17 19.14 13.40
C LEU A 24 -27.24 19.95 12.09
N LYS A 25 -26.75 21.20 12.07
CA LYS A 25 -26.65 22.00 10.84
C LYS A 25 -25.79 21.34 9.76
N LYS A 26 -24.84 20.48 10.15
CA LYS A 26 -23.91 19.76 9.27
C LYS A 26 -24.39 18.35 8.88
N ASN A 27 -25.36 17.80 9.61
CA ASN A 27 -25.85 16.44 9.42
C ASN A 27 -26.91 16.39 8.31
N PRO A 28 -26.71 15.66 7.20
CA PRO A 28 -27.67 15.60 6.09
C PRO A 28 -29.02 14.97 6.45
N TYR A 29 -29.12 14.30 7.60
CA TYR A 29 -30.35 13.69 8.10
C TYR A 29 -31.09 14.55 9.14
N SER A 30 -30.66 15.80 9.34
CA SER A 30 -31.30 16.76 10.25
C SER A 30 -32.22 17.71 9.49
N ASP A 31 -33.35 18.08 10.07
CA ASP A 31 -34.27 19.09 9.51
C ASP A 31 -33.59 20.48 9.39
N THR A 32 -32.57 20.75 10.20
CA THR A 32 -31.81 22.01 10.19
C THR A 32 -30.58 21.99 9.29
N TYR A 33 -30.42 20.94 8.48
CA TYR A 33 -29.28 20.76 7.59
C TYR A 33 -29.14 21.91 6.59
N LYS A 34 -27.90 22.36 6.38
CA LYS A 34 -27.53 23.27 5.30
C LYS A 34 -26.40 22.67 4.49
N ILE A 35 -26.47 22.84 3.17
CA ILE A 35 -25.40 22.43 2.26
C ILE A 35 -24.13 23.19 2.65
N GLN A 36 -23.07 22.46 2.97
CA GLN A 36 -21.79 23.03 3.36
C GLN A 36 -20.96 23.35 2.12
N ALA A 37 -20.41 24.57 2.08
CA ALA A 37 -19.37 24.91 1.13
C ALA A 37 -18.03 24.34 1.64
N PHE A 38 -17.42 23.47 0.85
CA PHE A 38 -16.14 22.86 1.21
C PHE A 38 -14.98 23.64 0.57
N ASP A 39 -13.97 23.94 1.38
CA ASP A 39 -12.69 24.44 0.90
C ASP A 39 -11.89 23.31 0.23
N THR A 40 -11.24 23.60 -0.91
CA THR A 40 -10.41 22.65 -1.63
C THR A 40 -9.17 22.23 -0.84
N LYS A 41 -8.62 23.12 0.01
CA LYS A 41 -7.38 22.84 0.76
C LYS A 41 -7.59 21.94 1.97
N ASN A 42 -8.75 22.07 2.64
CA ASN A 42 -9.07 21.37 3.88
C ASN A 42 -10.08 20.23 3.70
N TYR A 43 -10.50 19.97 2.45
CA TYR A 43 -11.39 18.87 2.14
C TYR A 43 -10.77 17.51 2.54
N GLY A 44 -11.56 16.65 3.17
CA GLY A 44 -11.12 15.32 3.62
C GLY A 44 -10.11 15.32 4.78
N ARG A 45 -9.75 16.49 5.34
CA ARG A 45 -8.87 16.59 6.52
C ARG A 45 -9.68 16.56 7.81
N PRO A 46 -9.19 15.87 8.86
CA PRO A 46 -9.84 15.93 10.16
C PRO A 46 -9.79 17.36 10.72
N PRO A 47 -10.78 17.79 11.51
CA PRO A 47 -10.73 19.10 12.15
C PRO A 47 -9.50 19.20 13.08
N PRO A 48 -8.81 20.35 13.10
CA PRO A 48 -7.66 20.56 13.97
C PRO A 48 -8.09 20.47 15.45
N GLY A 49 -7.26 19.86 16.28
CA GLY A 49 -7.53 19.54 17.68
C GLY A 49 -8.51 18.37 17.90
N SER A 50 -9.02 17.75 16.84
CA SER A 50 -9.96 16.63 16.99
C SER A 50 -9.29 15.33 17.41
N LYS A 51 -10.06 14.44 18.05
CA LYS A 51 -9.59 13.07 18.33
C LYS A 51 -9.20 12.32 17.06
N THR A 52 -9.82 12.64 15.92
CA THR A 52 -9.51 12.01 14.63
C THR A 52 -8.14 12.44 14.12
N GLU A 53 -7.81 13.73 14.23
CA GLU A 53 -6.47 14.23 13.91
C GLU A 53 -5.42 13.58 14.81
N ALA A 54 -5.62 13.57 16.12
CA ALA A 54 -4.69 12.95 17.07
C ALA A 54 -4.44 11.45 16.75
N ARG A 55 -5.49 10.71 16.36
CA ARG A 55 -5.35 9.33 15.87
C ARG A 55 -4.56 9.23 14.59
N GLY A 56 -4.79 10.13 13.62
CA GLY A 56 -4.05 10.18 12.37
C GLY A 56 -2.56 10.44 12.58
N ILE A 57 -2.22 11.40 13.46
CA ILE A 57 -0.84 11.70 13.84
C ILE A 57 -0.18 10.49 14.49
N LYS A 58 -0.85 9.87 15.47
CA LYS A 58 -0.35 8.66 16.15
C LYS A 58 -0.13 7.50 15.18
N ALA A 59 -1.06 7.30 14.24
CA ALA A 59 -0.91 6.30 13.18
C ALA A 59 0.31 6.61 12.30
N GLY A 60 0.54 7.88 11.97
CA GLY A 60 1.72 8.30 11.23
C GLY A 60 3.03 7.95 11.93
N VAL A 61 3.14 8.22 13.23
CA VAL A 61 4.31 7.82 14.03
C VAL A 61 4.51 6.30 14.03
N HIS A 62 3.42 5.53 14.17
CA HIS A 62 3.50 4.07 14.12
C HIS A 62 4.03 3.59 12.76
N VAL A 63 3.53 4.17 11.68
CA VAL A 63 3.96 3.86 10.31
C VAL A 63 5.43 4.19 10.08
N CYS A 64 5.95 5.32 10.58
CA CYS A 64 7.37 5.64 10.50
C CYS A 64 8.23 4.55 11.15
N ARG A 65 7.82 4.06 12.32
CA ARG A 65 8.54 2.99 13.03
C ARG A 65 8.55 1.68 12.27
N GLU A 66 7.43 1.33 11.64
CA GLU A 66 7.33 0.10 10.82
C GLU A 66 8.25 0.16 9.60
N ILE A 67 8.37 1.33 8.95
CA ILE A 67 9.32 1.53 7.85
C ILE A 67 10.76 1.41 8.34
N LEU A 68 11.08 2.01 9.49
CA LEU A 68 12.41 1.89 10.06
C LEU A 68 12.76 0.43 10.36
N PHE A 69 11.85 -0.29 11.02
CA PHE A 69 12.00 -1.71 11.31
C PHE A 69 12.15 -2.57 10.03
N LEU A 70 11.41 -2.23 8.96
CA LEU A 70 11.57 -2.86 7.66
C LEU A 70 13.00 -2.68 7.13
N CYS A 71 13.52 -1.45 7.13
CA CYS A 71 14.87 -1.17 6.66
C CYS A 71 15.94 -1.88 7.52
N GLU A 72 15.77 -1.94 8.84
CA GLU A 72 16.67 -2.69 9.74
C GLU A 72 16.65 -4.19 9.45
N THR A 73 15.47 -4.75 9.19
CA THR A 73 15.31 -6.16 8.85
C THR A 73 15.96 -6.49 7.51
N ILE A 74 15.82 -5.60 6.51
CA ILE A 74 16.50 -5.75 5.23
C ILE A 74 18.00 -5.64 5.44
N ASP A 75 18.49 -4.62 6.13
CA ASP A 75 19.92 -4.37 6.35
C ASP A 75 20.66 -5.55 6.98
N SER A 76 19.99 -6.24 7.91
CA SER A 76 20.52 -7.42 8.62
C SER A 76 20.54 -8.70 7.78
N ASN A 77 19.68 -8.79 6.75
CA ASN A 77 19.48 -10.00 5.94
C ASN A 77 19.86 -9.84 4.47
N ALA A 78 20.23 -8.63 4.07
CA ALA A 78 20.61 -8.27 2.74
C ALA A 78 22.04 -8.72 2.42
N ASP A 79 22.24 -9.03 1.15
CA ASP A 79 23.54 -9.29 0.57
C ASP A 79 24.04 -8.00 -0.11
N GLY A 80 25.36 -7.87 -0.24
CA GLY A 80 26.02 -6.72 -0.88
C GLY A 80 26.62 -5.70 0.09
N GLU A 81 27.30 -4.71 -0.47
CA GLU A 81 27.93 -3.61 0.27
C GLU A 81 27.06 -2.35 0.25
N GLU A 82 27.23 -1.52 1.27
CA GLU A 82 26.60 -0.21 1.37
C GLU A 82 27.14 0.70 0.24
N PRO A 83 26.29 1.48 -0.46
CA PRO A 83 24.90 1.83 -0.16
C PRO A 83 23.83 0.96 -0.83
N HIS A 84 24.20 0.00 -1.68
CA HIS A 84 23.26 -0.77 -2.52
C HIS A 84 23.04 -2.20 -2.00
N LYS A 85 22.57 -2.30 -0.75
CA LYS A 85 22.16 -3.58 -0.16
C LYS A 85 20.92 -4.11 -0.85
N TYR A 86 20.84 -5.42 -1.07
CA TYR A 86 19.70 -6.05 -1.71
C TYR A 86 19.31 -7.37 -1.07
N VAL A 87 18.03 -7.73 -1.14
CA VAL A 87 17.50 -8.99 -0.61
C VAL A 87 16.44 -9.55 -1.55
N LYS A 88 16.36 -10.88 -1.67
CA LYS A 88 15.27 -11.54 -2.39
C LYS A 88 13.95 -11.43 -1.63
N PHE A 89 12.85 -11.19 -2.33
CA PHE A 89 11.53 -11.04 -1.74
C PHE A 89 11.10 -12.26 -0.93
N GLY A 90 11.29 -13.48 -1.45
CA GLY A 90 10.87 -14.70 -0.76
C GLY A 90 11.57 -14.88 0.60
N LYS A 91 12.89 -14.62 0.65
CA LYS A 91 13.69 -14.65 1.88
C LYS A 91 13.17 -13.60 2.88
N LEU A 92 12.99 -12.36 2.42
CA LEU A 92 12.50 -11.26 3.26
C LEU A 92 11.09 -11.55 3.78
N PHE A 93 10.19 -12.06 2.93
CA PHE A 93 8.81 -12.40 3.28
C PHE A 93 8.75 -13.45 4.39
N ASN A 94 9.54 -14.53 4.26
CA ASN A 94 9.57 -15.58 5.28
C ASN A 94 10.05 -15.06 6.64
N ILE A 95 11.10 -14.24 6.65
CA ILE A 95 11.64 -13.65 7.90
C ILE A 95 10.63 -12.66 8.49
N TYR A 96 10.09 -11.76 7.67
CA TYR A 96 9.18 -10.71 8.13
C TYR A 96 7.85 -11.28 8.61
N SER A 97 7.38 -12.40 8.06
CA SER A 97 6.13 -13.06 8.45
C SER A 97 6.09 -13.48 9.92
N PHE A 98 7.25 -13.70 10.56
CA PHE A 98 7.33 -13.97 11.99
C PHE A 98 6.94 -12.75 12.84
N TYR A 99 7.18 -11.54 12.32
CA TYR A 99 6.92 -10.30 13.02
C TYR A 99 5.57 -9.67 12.62
N SER A 100 5.22 -9.74 11.32
CA SER A 100 4.10 -8.99 10.76
C SER A 100 3.69 -9.50 9.36
N ASP A 101 2.40 -9.47 9.07
CA ASP A 101 1.79 -9.79 7.77
C ASP A 101 1.77 -8.58 6.80
N LYS A 102 2.29 -7.43 7.21
CA LYS A 102 2.18 -6.14 6.49
C LYS A 102 3.32 -5.86 5.50
N LEU A 103 4.21 -6.82 5.22
CA LEU A 103 5.45 -6.58 4.47
C LEU A 103 5.23 -5.82 3.15
N VAL A 104 4.35 -6.34 2.29
CA VAL A 104 4.13 -5.76 0.94
C VAL A 104 3.60 -4.32 1.06
N GLY A 105 2.70 -4.06 2.00
CA GLY A 105 2.20 -2.72 2.27
C GLY A 105 3.29 -1.77 2.77
N MET A 106 4.21 -2.25 3.60
CA MET A 106 5.35 -1.45 4.08
C MET A 106 6.37 -1.19 2.97
N LEU A 107 6.63 -2.17 2.09
CA LEU A 107 7.51 -1.99 0.92
C LEU A 107 6.97 -0.94 -0.05
N ILE A 108 5.68 -0.98 -0.38
CA ILE A 108 5.03 0.03 -1.23
C ILE A 108 5.15 1.42 -0.60
N ARG A 109 4.96 1.50 0.72
CA ARG A 109 5.08 2.76 1.44
C ARG A 109 6.53 3.26 1.43
N ALA A 110 7.51 2.43 1.76
CA ALA A 110 8.93 2.80 1.70
C ALA A 110 9.35 3.25 0.28
N ARG A 111 8.82 2.59 -0.75
CA ARG A 111 9.03 2.96 -2.16
C ARG A 111 8.46 4.32 -2.51
N LYS A 112 7.27 4.70 -2.00
CA LYS A 112 6.70 6.05 -2.18
C LYS A 112 7.67 7.15 -1.75
N TYR A 113 8.50 6.87 -0.74
CA TYR A 113 9.48 7.79 -0.19
C TYR A 113 10.90 7.61 -0.76
N GLY A 114 11.10 6.70 -1.71
CA GLY A 114 12.39 6.47 -2.37
C GLY A 114 13.43 5.78 -1.48
N LEU A 115 13.00 5.03 -0.46
CA LEU A 115 13.92 4.28 0.42
C LEU A 115 14.31 2.92 -0.17
N VAL A 116 13.39 2.32 -0.92
CA VAL A 116 13.50 0.96 -1.46
C VAL A 116 12.97 0.92 -2.88
N HIS A 117 13.60 0.10 -3.72
CA HIS A 117 13.14 -0.22 -5.08
C HIS A 117 12.97 -1.74 -5.23
N PHE A 118 11.85 -2.14 -5.85
CA PHE A 118 11.66 -3.47 -6.41
C PHE A 118 10.93 -3.38 -7.76
N GLU A 119 11.00 -4.45 -8.56
CA GLU A 119 10.36 -4.53 -9.87
C GLU A 119 8.86 -4.88 -9.78
N GLY A 120 8.04 -4.22 -10.60
CA GLY A 120 6.58 -4.41 -10.66
C GLY A 120 5.79 -3.49 -9.71
N GLU A 121 4.47 -3.58 -9.74
CA GLU A 121 3.59 -2.77 -8.85
C GLU A 121 3.33 -3.45 -7.50
N MET A 122 3.16 -4.77 -7.53
CA MET A 122 2.85 -5.63 -6.40
C MET A 122 3.77 -6.84 -6.38
N LEU A 123 3.92 -7.46 -5.22
CA LEU A 123 4.69 -8.68 -5.01
C LEU A 123 3.78 -9.77 -4.44
N TYR A 124 3.80 -10.94 -5.06
CA TYR A 124 2.98 -12.09 -4.68
C TYR A 124 3.87 -13.24 -4.18
N GLN A 125 3.50 -13.82 -3.05
CA GLN A 125 4.19 -14.98 -2.48
C GLN A 125 4.26 -16.14 -3.50
N ARG A 126 5.37 -16.88 -3.53
CA ARG A 126 5.64 -18.02 -4.42
C ARG A 126 5.84 -17.67 -5.90
N GLN A 127 5.25 -16.57 -6.37
CA GLN A 127 5.42 -16.10 -7.74
C GLN A 127 6.63 -15.17 -7.87
N ASP A 128 6.79 -14.26 -6.92
CA ASP A 128 7.78 -13.18 -6.97
C ASP A 128 8.96 -13.40 -6.03
N ASP A 129 9.15 -14.62 -5.52
CA ASP A 129 10.15 -14.92 -4.48
C ASP A 129 11.59 -14.55 -4.90
N GLU A 130 11.89 -14.62 -6.19
CA GLU A 130 13.20 -14.29 -6.77
C GLU A 130 13.39 -12.80 -7.09
N LYS A 131 12.34 -11.96 -6.96
CA LYS A 131 12.47 -10.53 -7.20
C LYS A 131 13.37 -9.88 -6.16
N ILE A 132 14.21 -8.98 -6.63
CA ILE A 132 15.18 -8.27 -5.80
C ILE A 132 14.55 -7.00 -5.25
N ILE A 133 14.73 -6.82 -3.94
CA ILE A 133 14.40 -5.61 -3.21
C ILE A 133 15.72 -4.92 -2.87
N THR A 134 15.93 -3.73 -3.42
CA THR A 134 17.16 -2.95 -3.26
C THR A 134 16.91 -1.76 -2.35
N MET A 135 17.77 -1.57 -1.35
CA MET A 135 17.82 -0.35 -0.55
C MET A 135 18.52 0.76 -1.33
N LEU A 136 17.93 1.95 -1.37
CA LEU A 136 18.47 3.11 -2.07
C LEU A 136 19.24 4.07 -1.14
N MET A 137 19.18 3.83 0.17
CA MET A 137 19.73 4.69 1.20
C MET A 137 20.35 3.82 2.31
N SER A 138 21.45 4.28 2.90
CA SER A 138 22.09 3.60 4.04
C SER A 138 21.16 3.57 5.26
N LEU A 139 21.30 2.56 6.12
CA LEU A 139 20.47 2.47 7.33
C LEU A 139 20.68 3.68 8.25
N GLN A 140 21.93 4.18 8.31
CA GLN A 140 22.28 5.33 9.13
C GLN A 140 21.58 6.61 8.63
N GLU A 141 21.61 6.87 7.33
CA GLU A 141 20.95 8.04 6.74
C GLU A 141 19.42 7.95 6.89
N ILE A 142 18.83 6.75 6.80
CA ILE A 142 17.40 6.56 7.05
C ILE A 142 17.03 6.94 8.49
N ARG A 143 17.84 6.52 9.48
CA ARG A 143 17.59 6.85 10.90
C ARG A 143 17.63 8.35 11.18
N GLU A 144 18.52 9.07 10.52
CA GLU A 144 18.68 10.51 10.71
C GLU A 144 17.65 11.33 9.92
N SER A 145 17.24 10.85 8.75
CA SER A 145 16.36 11.60 7.84
C SER A 145 14.87 11.32 8.03
N LEU A 146 14.48 10.13 8.51
CA LEU A 146 13.09 9.69 8.59
C LEU A 146 12.41 10.21 9.86
N THR A 147 11.42 11.09 9.68
CA THR A 147 10.66 11.67 10.79
C THR A 147 9.15 11.62 10.52
N ALA A 148 8.36 11.53 11.59
CA ALA A 148 6.91 11.68 11.47
C ALA A 148 6.59 13.16 11.24
N SER A 149 5.84 13.47 10.18
CA SER A 149 5.55 14.86 9.79
C SER A 149 4.59 15.56 10.76
N GLY A 150 3.75 14.81 11.46
CA GLY A 150 2.65 15.37 12.25
C GLY A 150 1.42 15.77 11.43
N ASP A 151 1.45 15.60 10.10
CA ASP A 151 0.26 15.74 9.24
C ASP A 151 -0.44 14.37 9.08
N PRO A 152 -1.73 14.23 9.40
CA PRO A 152 -2.48 12.99 9.14
C PRO A 152 -2.54 12.58 7.67
N ALA A 153 -2.43 13.52 6.71
CA ALA A 153 -2.45 13.21 5.28
C ALA A 153 -1.07 12.77 4.76
N ASN A 154 -0.01 13.46 5.18
CA ASN A 154 1.37 13.18 4.80
C ASN A 154 2.18 12.76 6.03
N CYS A 155 1.93 11.55 6.52
CA CYS A 155 2.45 11.11 7.82
C CYS A 155 3.98 11.06 7.99
N ILE A 156 4.74 10.94 6.90
CA ILE A 156 6.20 10.81 6.91
C ILE A 156 6.84 11.97 6.17
N GLN A 157 7.92 12.49 6.74
CA GLN A 157 8.81 13.48 6.12
C GLN A 157 10.24 12.94 6.11
N ILE A 158 10.91 13.07 4.95
CA ILE A 158 12.33 12.74 4.79
C ILE A 158 13.10 14.03 4.54
N ARG A 159 14.09 14.30 5.38
CA ARG A 159 15.07 15.37 5.15
C ARG A 159 16.30 14.75 4.49
N ARG A 160 16.40 14.84 3.17
CA ARG A 160 17.60 14.39 2.44
C ARG A 160 18.69 15.45 2.57
N ASN A 161 19.84 15.05 3.12
CA ASN A 161 21.05 15.87 3.16
C ASN A 161 21.93 15.66 1.91
N SER A 162 21.63 14.64 1.10
CA SER A 162 22.37 14.23 -0.10
C SER A 162 21.42 14.10 -1.32
N GLU A 163 21.96 14.28 -2.54
CA GLU A 163 21.21 14.04 -3.77
C GLU A 163 20.86 12.55 -3.90
N PRO A 164 19.66 12.20 -4.41
CA PRO A 164 19.26 10.80 -4.55
C PRO A 164 20.21 10.10 -5.51
N VAL A 165 20.92 9.08 -5.00
CA VAL A 165 21.79 8.24 -5.83
C VAL A 165 20.92 7.59 -6.91
N ALA A 166 21.22 7.90 -8.17
CA ALA A 166 20.51 7.29 -9.29
C ALA A 166 20.70 5.77 -9.21
N PHE A 167 19.60 5.02 -9.29
CA PHE A 167 19.65 3.57 -9.34
C PHE A 167 20.48 3.15 -10.56
N VAL A 168 21.68 2.62 -10.31
CA VAL A 168 22.47 1.94 -11.33
C VAL A 168 22.14 0.46 -11.22
N PRO A 169 21.41 -0.14 -12.17
CA PRO A 169 21.18 -1.57 -12.13
C PRO A 169 22.53 -2.30 -12.11
N PRO A 170 22.67 -3.38 -11.32
CA PRO A 170 23.89 -4.17 -11.33
C PRO A 170 24.14 -4.63 -12.78
N VAL A 171 25.31 -4.26 -13.32
CA VAL A 171 25.72 -4.67 -14.66
C VAL A 171 25.64 -6.19 -14.72
N SER A 172 24.68 -6.70 -15.48
CA SER A 172 24.58 -8.13 -15.78
C SER A 172 25.92 -8.54 -16.38
N LYS A 173 26.69 -9.39 -15.69
CA LYS A 173 27.91 -9.98 -16.24
C LYS A 173 27.58 -10.51 -17.63
N GLU A 174 28.25 -9.96 -18.63
CA GLU A 174 28.05 -10.20 -20.06
C GLU A 174 27.90 -11.70 -20.30
N ALA A 175 26.74 -12.12 -20.84
CA ALA A 175 26.55 -13.51 -21.25
C ALA A 175 27.68 -13.89 -22.22
N PRO A 176 28.34 -15.05 -22.07
CA PRO A 176 29.45 -15.43 -22.94
C PRO A 176 29.02 -15.35 -24.40
N ARG A 177 29.70 -14.50 -25.18
CA ARG A 177 29.51 -14.40 -26.62
C ARG A 177 29.53 -15.80 -27.24
N PRO A 178 28.52 -16.21 -28.02
CA PRO A 178 28.63 -17.46 -28.76
C PRO A 178 29.83 -17.34 -29.70
N ARG A 179 30.74 -18.32 -29.62
CA ARG A 179 31.88 -18.41 -30.53
C ARG A 179 31.38 -18.42 -31.97
N PRO A 180 32.07 -17.76 -32.92
CA PRO A 180 31.68 -17.80 -34.32
C PRO A 180 31.65 -19.26 -34.80
N ILE A 181 30.47 -19.69 -35.25
CA ILE A 181 30.28 -20.97 -35.91
C ILE A 181 31.06 -20.88 -37.23
N ARG A 182 32.08 -21.72 -37.37
CA ARG A 182 32.73 -21.95 -38.67
C ARG A 182 31.67 -22.50 -39.63
N SER A 183 31.40 -21.77 -40.68
CA SER A 183 30.56 -22.20 -41.79
C SER A 183 31.33 -23.19 -42.66
N ASP A 184 31.37 -24.46 -42.23
CA ASP A 184 31.69 -25.53 -43.16
C ASP A 184 30.40 -25.88 -43.91
N SER A 185 30.43 -25.52 -45.19
CA SER A 185 29.41 -25.83 -46.17
C SER A 185 29.42 -27.33 -46.44
N VAL A 186 28.44 -28.04 -45.89
CA VAL A 186 28.09 -29.39 -46.35
C VAL A 186 26.69 -29.30 -46.96
N THR A 187 26.69 -29.42 -48.28
CA THR A 187 25.51 -29.63 -49.12
C THR A 187 24.91 -31.00 -48.81
N SER A 188 23.64 -31.05 -48.39
CA SER A 188 22.82 -32.23 -48.62
C SER A 188 21.32 -31.90 -48.55
N SER A 189 20.71 -31.99 -49.73
CA SER A 189 19.43 -32.67 -49.96
C SER A 189 18.19 -32.18 -49.20
N LYS A 190 17.46 -31.33 -49.91
CA LYS A 190 16.07 -30.90 -49.68
C LYS A 190 15.10 -32.09 -49.68
N ALA A 191 14.57 -32.44 -48.50
CA ALA A 191 13.36 -33.26 -48.38
C ALA A 191 12.22 -32.38 -47.85
N LYS A 192 11.15 -32.28 -48.63
CA LYS A 192 9.95 -31.47 -48.41
C LYS A 192 9.07 -32.17 -47.37
N PHE A 193 9.02 -31.64 -46.15
CA PHE A 193 8.06 -32.08 -45.14
C PHE A 193 6.79 -31.24 -45.28
N GLU A 194 5.70 -31.89 -45.67
CA GLU A 194 4.38 -31.30 -45.87
C GLU A 194 3.64 -31.32 -44.53
N ALA A 195 3.16 -30.15 -44.09
CA ALA A 195 2.41 -30.02 -42.84
C ALA A 195 0.98 -30.59 -43.00
N PRO A 196 0.44 -31.29 -41.99
CA PRO A 196 -0.95 -31.75 -42.03
C PRO A 196 -1.94 -30.57 -41.96
N PRO A 197 -3.12 -30.68 -42.61
CA PRO A 197 -4.11 -29.60 -42.68
C PRO A 197 -4.77 -29.32 -41.32
N PRO A 198 -5.27 -28.09 -41.10
CA PRO A 198 -5.96 -27.74 -39.85
C PRO A 198 -7.31 -28.47 -39.74
N PRO A 199 -7.71 -28.93 -38.54
CA PRO A 199 -9.02 -29.53 -38.33
C PRO A 199 -10.14 -28.49 -38.42
N ASN A 200 -11.25 -28.94 -38.99
CA ASN A 200 -12.46 -28.19 -39.32
C ASN A 200 -13.03 -27.38 -38.16
N THR A 201 -13.42 -26.15 -38.46
CA THR A 201 -14.32 -25.32 -37.68
C THR A 201 -15.75 -25.87 -37.80
N ASP A 202 -16.12 -26.75 -36.88
CA ASP A 202 -17.53 -27.03 -36.59
C ASP A 202 -18.00 -26.19 -35.40
N SER A 203 -19.08 -25.46 -35.66
CA SER A 203 -19.83 -24.59 -34.77
C SER A 203 -20.30 -25.29 -33.49
N LEU A 204 -19.92 -24.74 -32.33
CA LEU A 204 -20.62 -24.98 -31.06
C LEU A 204 -21.60 -23.85 -30.79
N PRO A 205 -22.85 -24.14 -30.39
CA PRO A 205 -23.88 -23.12 -30.21
C PRO A 205 -23.66 -22.31 -28.93
N VAL A 206 -23.72 -20.99 -29.09
CA VAL A 206 -23.84 -20.01 -28.00
C VAL A 206 -25.19 -20.24 -27.30
N GLN A 207 -25.19 -20.87 -26.12
CA GLN A 207 -26.34 -20.83 -25.22
C GLN A 207 -26.12 -19.76 -24.16
N GLY A 208 -26.66 -18.57 -24.44
CA GLY A 208 -26.84 -17.52 -23.45
C GLY A 208 -27.85 -17.98 -22.39
N ARG A 209 -27.43 -18.08 -21.12
CA ARG A 209 -28.37 -18.19 -20.00
C ARG A 209 -29.06 -16.84 -19.79
N PRO A 210 -30.40 -16.77 -19.73
CA PRO A 210 -31.08 -15.54 -19.37
C PRO A 210 -30.78 -15.18 -17.90
N LYS A 211 -30.35 -13.93 -17.67
CA LYS A 211 -30.22 -13.35 -16.33
C LYS A 211 -31.63 -13.25 -15.71
N LYS A 212 -31.84 -13.91 -14.57
CA LYS A 212 -33.06 -13.76 -13.78
C LYS A 212 -33.06 -12.38 -13.10
N PRO A 213 -34.17 -11.62 -13.07
CA PRO A 213 -34.26 -10.37 -12.33
C PRO A 213 -34.06 -10.60 -10.83
N TRP A 214 -33.36 -9.68 -10.16
CA TRP A 214 -33.15 -9.70 -8.72
C TRP A 214 -34.44 -9.33 -7.98
N THR A 215 -34.85 -10.15 -7.01
CA THR A 215 -35.96 -9.85 -6.08
C THR A 215 -35.41 -9.75 -4.66
N PRO A 216 -35.82 -8.75 -3.85
CA PRO A 216 -35.41 -8.62 -2.46
C PRO A 216 -35.86 -9.83 -1.63
N LYS A 217 -34.95 -10.43 -0.85
CA LYS A 217 -35.28 -11.46 0.14
C LYS A 217 -35.82 -10.81 1.41
N ASP A 218 -36.87 -11.43 1.96
CA ASP A 218 -37.54 -11.11 3.22
C ASP A 218 -36.62 -10.60 4.34
N THR A 219 -36.91 -9.40 4.81
CA THR A 219 -36.33 -8.79 6.01
C THR A 219 -37.01 -9.35 7.26
N SER A 220 -36.67 -10.58 7.63
CA SER A 220 -37.10 -11.14 8.92
C SER A 220 -36.05 -12.06 9.53
N LYS A 221 -34.81 -11.54 9.67
CA LYS A 221 -33.78 -12.01 10.61
C LYS A 221 -32.52 -11.16 10.44
N ALA A 222 -32.46 -10.04 11.17
CA ALA A 222 -31.19 -9.35 11.42
C ALA A 222 -30.69 -9.75 12.82
N PRO A 223 -29.43 -10.20 12.98
CA PRO A 223 -28.87 -10.48 14.31
C PRO A 223 -28.55 -9.19 15.05
N VAL A 224 -28.92 -9.16 16.33
CA VAL A 224 -28.66 -8.08 17.28
C VAL A 224 -27.17 -8.04 17.61
N PHE A 225 -26.48 -6.95 17.28
CA PHE A 225 -25.10 -6.72 17.73
C PHE A 225 -25.11 -6.19 19.17
N CYS A 226 -24.51 -6.96 20.06
CA CYS A 226 -24.28 -6.62 21.47
C CYS A 226 -23.07 -5.68 21.58
N SER A 227 -23.26 -4.55 22.27
CA SER A 227 -22.24 -3.58 22.63
C SER A 227 -21.62 -3.89 24.00
N TYR A 228 -20.30 -3.83 24.10
CA TYR A 228 -19.57 -3.48 25.32
C TYR A 228 -18.50 -2.45 24.97
#